data_AF-A0A7D4TL29-F1
#
_entry.id   AF-A0A7D4TL29-F1
#
_cell.length_a   1.000
_cell.length_b   1.000
_cell.length_c   1.000
_cell.angle_alpha   90.00
_cell.angle_beta   90.00
_cell.angle_gamma   90.00
#
_symmetry.space_group_name_H-M   'P 1'
#
loop_
_entity.id
_entity.type
_entity.pdbx_description
1 polymer ?
#
loop_
_entity_poly.entity_id
_entity_poly.type
_entity_poly.pdbx_seq_one_letter_code
_entity_poly.pdbx_strand_id
1 'polypeptide(L)'
;MPAKNLLAAFFVGALAAIAAFTLGIQLSNQSPEPRSTPNAMCFADTNPEQFSERHVQTKLFACQVVGMTKAEGIEFLESQDLVVRIAMEDGEYFSLTEDYTDARVNLEIISGLVVGASAW
;
A
#
# COMPACT_ATOMS: atom_id res chain seq x y z
N MET A 1 0.14 45.78 39.34
CA MET A 1 0.08 45.40 37.91
C MET A 1 0.06 43.86 37.73
N PRO A 2 -0.95 43.12 38.24
CA PRO A 2 -0.98 41.66 38.13
C PRO A 2 -1.52 41.13 36.78
N ALA A 3 -2.36 41.90 36.08
CA ALA A 3 -3.05 41.45 34.87
C ALA A 3 -2.12 41.18 33.67
N LYS A 4 -0.99 41.92 33.55
CA LYS A 4 -0.03 41.74 32.45
C LYS A 4 0.72 40.40 32.54
N ASN A 5 1.07 39.98 33.75
CA ASN A 5 1.77 38.72 33.98
C ASN A 5 0.83 37.51 33.78
N LEU A 6 -0.44 37.67 34.12
CA LEU A 6 -1.47 36.65 33.91
C LEU A 6 -1.79 36.45 32.42
N LEU A 7 -1.89 37.54 31.65
CA LEU A 7 -2.03 37.51 30.19
C LEU A 7 -0.83 36.85 29.51
N ALA A 8 0.39 37.20 29.91
CA ALA A 8 1.60 36.59 29.36
C ALA A 8 1.67 35.08 29.62
N ALA A 9 1.31 34.62 30.83
CA ALA A 9 1.28 33.19 31.16
C ALA A 9 0.26 32.42 30.31
N PHE A 10 -0.90 33.02 30.04
CA PHE A 10 -1.94 32.39 29.21
C PHE A 10 -1.48 32.22 27.76
N PHE A 11 -0.84 33.25 27.18
CA PHE A 11 -0.30 33.17 25.82
C PHE A 11 0.80 32.12 25.68
N VAL A 12 1.73 32.05 26.63
CA VAL A 12 2.80 31.06 26.62
C VAL A 12 2.24 29.63 26.77
N GLY A 13 1.25 29.44 27.66
CA GLY A 13 0.59 28.15 27.83
C GLY A 13 -0.17 27.71 26.59
N ALA A 14 -0.90 28.62 25.93
CA ALA A 14 -1.62 28.33 24.69
C ALA A 14 -0.66 27.97 23.55
N LEU A 15 0.45 28.69 23.40
CA LEU A 15 1.47 28.39 22.39
C LEU A 15 2.12 27.02 22.63
N ALA A 16 2.45 26.69 23.87
CA ALA A 16 3.03 25.39 24.23
C ALA A 16 2.05 24.23 23.92
N ALA A 17 0.76 24.41 24.21
CA ALA A 17 -0.26 23.41 23.92
C ALA A 17 -0.46 23.18 22.41
N ILE A 18 -0.47 24.27 21.61
CA ILE A 18 -0.59 24.18 20.14
C ILE A 18 0.65 23.50 19.54
N ALA A 19 1.84 23.84 20.02
CA ALA A 19 3.08 23.21 19.57
C ALA A 19 3.08 21.70 19.89
N ALA A 20 2.70 21.32 21.11
CA ALA A 20 2.60 19.92 21.50
C ALA A 20 1.55 19.14 20.66
N PHE A 21 0.40 19.76 20.38
CA PHE A 21 -0.66 19.13 19.58
C PHE A 21 -0.22 18.90 18.12
N THR A 22 0.41 19.90 17.50
CA THR A 22 0.92 19.77 16.11
C THR A 22 2.05 18.75 15.98
N LEU A 23 2.96 18.69 16.95
CA LEU A 23 4.00 17.65 17.04
C LEU A 23 3.38 16.26 17.24
N GLY A 24 2.34 16.14 18.07
CA GLY A 24 1.62 14.89 18.29
C GLY A 24 0.97 14.34 17.01
N ILE A 25 0.36 15.22 16.20
CA ILE A 25 -0.22 14.84 14.90
C ILE A 25 0.88 14.36 13.93
N GLN A 26 2.00 15.06 13.85
CA GLN A 26 3.13 14.69 12.98
C GLN A 26 3.70 13.32 13.33
N LEU A 27 3.88 13.02 14.62
CA LEU A 27 4.36 11.72 15.09
C LEU A 27 3.33 10.60 14.87
N SER A 28 2.04 10.90 14.92
CA SER A 28 0.96 9.93 14.68
C SER A 28 0.75 9.60 13.20
N ASN A 29 1.18 10.45 12.27
CA ASN A 29 0.95 10.30 10.83
C ASN A 29 2.09 9.55 10.10
N GLN A 30 2.90 8.76 10.81
CA GLN A 30 3.88 7.89 10.16
C GLN A 30 3.15 6.79 9.40
N SER A 31 2.88 7.02 8.10
CA SER A 31 2.51 5.93 7.20
C SER A 31 3.70 4.99 7.06
N PRO A 32 3.48 3.66 7.01
CA PRO A 32 4.53 2.72 6.70
C PRO A 32 5.24 3.14 5.42
N GLU A 33 6.57 3.16 5.44
CA GLU A 33 7.33 3.46 4.24
C GLU A 33 7.07 2.37 3.20
N PRO A 34 6.88 2.72 1.91
CA PRO A 34 6.71 1.74 0.86
C PRO A 34 7.85 0.73 0.84
N ARG A 35 7.53 -0.53 0.52
CA ARG A 35 8.54 -1.56 0.34
C ARG A 35 9.21 -1.39 -1.02
N SER A 36 10.53 -1.36 -1.05
CA SER A 36 11.33 -1.37 -2.29
C SER A 36 11.77 -2.76 -2.73
N THR A 37 11.41 -3.82 -1.97
CA THR A 37 11.81 -5.20 -2.25
C THR A 37 10.65 -6.18 -2.10
N PRO A 38 10.59 -7.26 -2.92
CA PRO A 38 9.58 -8.30 -2.84
C PRO A 38 9.32 -8.83 -1.43
N ASN A 39 8.06 -9.17 -1.15
CA ASN A 39 7.69 -9.76 0.12
C ASN A 39 8.20 -11.21 0.26
N ALA A 40 9.17 -11.41 1.16
CA ALA A 40 9.72 -12.73 1.46
C ALA A 40 8.72 -13.68 2.16
N MET A 41 7.62 -13.16 2.71
CA MET A 41 6.59 -13.95 3.41
C MET A 41 5.46 -14.38 2.46
N CYS A 42 5.81 -14.76 1.23
CA CYS A 42 4.90 -15.28 0.22
C CYS A 42 5.26 -16.72 -0.10
N PHE A 43 4.25 -17.59 -0.15
CA PHE A 43 4.45 -19.02 -0.33
C PHE A 43 3.62 -19.50 -1.52
N ALA A 44 4.21 -20.42 -2.30
CA ALA A 44 3.53 -21.03 -3.41
C ALA A 44 2.34 -21.87 -2.91
N ASP A 45 1.27 -21.87 -3.68
CA ASP A 45 0.14 -22.76 -3.45
C ASP A 45 0.60 -24.22 -3.58
N THR A 46 0.28 -25.06 -2.61
CA THR A 46 0.75 -26.45 -2.55
C THR A 46 -0.23 -27.43 -3.18
N ASN A 47 -1.34 -26.97 -3.76
CA ASN A 47 -2.33 -27.83 -4.40
C ASN A 47 -2.10 -27.92 -5.93
N PRO A 48 -1.36 -28.93 -6.43
CA PRO A 48 -1.01 -29.04 -7.84
C PRO A 48 -2.19 -29.41 -8.75
N GLU A 49 -3.31 -29.88 -8.20
CA GLU A 49 -4.48 -30.29 -9.01
C GLU A 49 -5.40 -29.11 -9.35
N GLN A 50 -5.28 -27.99 -8.62
CA GLN A 50 -6.21 -26.87 -8.73
C GLN A 50 -5.74 -25.80 -9.72
N PHE A 51 -4.44 -25.64 -9.93
CA PHE A 51 -3.87 -24.54 -10.70
C PHE A 51 -2.71 -25.02 -11.58
N SER A 52 -2.56 -24.40 -12.75
CA SER A 52 -1.35 -24.60 -13.56
C SER A 52 -0.11 -24.08 -12.81
N GLU A 53 1.05 -24.63 -13.12
CA GLU A 53 2.33 -24.17 -12.54
C GLU A 53 2.54 -22.66 -12.77
N ARG A 54 2.20 -22.17 -13.96
CA ARG A 54 2.27 -20.74 -14.28
C ARG A 54 1.37 -19.91 -13.35
N HIS A 55 0.13 -20.33 -13.12
CA HIS A 55 -0.78 -19.62 -12.25
C HIS A 55 -0.31 -19.62 -10.77
N VAL A 56 0.29 -20.72 -10.30
CA VAL A 56 0.90 -20.78 -8.97
C VAL A 56 2.04 -19.75 -8.83
N GLN A 57 2.90 -19.63 -9.83
CA GLN A 57 3.97 -18.62 -9.86
C GLN A 57 3.39 -17.20 -9.92
N THR A 58 2.37 -16.96 -10.75
CA THR A 58 1.68 -15.67 -10.83
C THR A 58 1.09 -15.25 -9.48
N LYS A 59 0.47 -16.17 -8.73
CA LYS A 59 -0.02 -15.91 -7.36
C LYS A 59 1.12 -15.54 -6.40
N LEU A 60 2.27 -16.23 -6.52
CA LEU A 60 3.45 -15.95 -5.69
C LEU A 60 3.98 -14.53 -5.97
N PHE A 61 4.16 -14.17 -7.23
CA PHE A 61 4.62 -12.84 -7.64
C PHE A 61 3.62 -11.74 -7.27
N ALA A 62 2.32 -11.99 -7.41
CA ALA A 62 1.28 -11.07 -6.97
C ALA A 62 1.38 -10.78 -5.46
N CYS A 63 1.54 -11.81 -4.62
CA CYS A 63 1.75 -11.62 -3.19
C CYS A 63 2.99 -10.76 -2.88
N GLN A 64 4.06 -10.93 -3.66
CA GLN A 64 5.34 -10.27 -3.42
C GLN A 64 5.30 -8.75 -3.57
N VAL A 65 4.41 -8.21 -4.39
CA VAL A 65 4.33 -6.76 -4.66
C VAL A 65 3.45 -6.00 -3.68
N VAL A 66 2.73 -6.67 -2.78
CA VAL A 66 1.90 -6.00 -1.78
C VAL A 66 2.78 -5.16 -0.85
N GLY A 67 2.45 -3.88 -0.72
CA GLY A 67 3.21 -2.87 0.01
C GLY A 67 4.26 -2.12 -0.82
N MET A 68 4.47 -2.47 -2.09
CA MET A 68 5.28 -1.68 -3.03
C MET A 68 4.53 -0.46 -3.54
N THR A 69 5.26 0.51 -4.09
CA THR A 69 4.63 1.55 -4.91
C THR A 69 4.03 0.94 -6.18
N LYS A 70 3.02 1.62 -6.75
CA LYS A 70 2.40 1.23 -8.04
C LYS A 70 3.45 1.02 -9.12
N ALA A 71 4.44 1.92 -9.22
CA ALA A 71 5.48 1.86 -10.24
C ALA A 71 6.39 0.63 -10.07
N GLU A 72 6.94 0.44 -8.87
CA GLU A 72 7.83 -0.70 -8.57
C GLU A 72 7.10 -2.04 -8.68
N GLY A 73 5.84 -2.10 -8.23
CA GLY A 73 5.02 -3.31 -8.33
C GLY A 73 4.73 -3.69 -9.78
N ILE A 74 4.39 -2.72 -10.65
CA ILE A 74 4.19 -2.95 -12.08
C ILE A 74 5.50 -3.41 -12.72
N GLU A 75 6.60 -2.69 -12.50
CA GLU A 75 7.91 -3.03 -13.06
C GLU A 75 8.35 -4.45 -12.67
N PHE A 76 8.18 -4.82 -11.40
CA PHE A 76 8.48 -6.17 -10.93
C PHE A 76 7.64 -7.22 -11.65
N LEU A 77 6.32 -7.06 -11.73
CA LEU A 77 5.45 -8.05 -12.37
C LEU A 77 5.70 -8.18 -13.87
N GLU A 78 5.89 -7.06 -14.57
CA GLU A 78 6.22 -7.06 -15.99
C GLU A 78 7.57 -7.74 -16.25
N SER A 79 8.55 -7.59 -15.35
CA SER A 79 9.83 -8.31 -15.43
C SER A 79 9.71 -9.84 -15.31
N GLN A 80 8.57 -10.35 -14.84
CA GLN A 80 8.24 -11.78 -14.74
C GLN A 80 7.35 -12.27 -15.90
N ASP A 81 7.23 -11.47 -16.97
CA ASP A 81 6.36 -11.72 -18.13
C ASP A 81 4.87 -11.82 -17.75
N LEU A 82 4.43 -11.02 -16.78
CA LEU A 82 3.03 -10.96 -16.34
C LEU A 82 2.34 -9.72 -16.90
N VAL A 83 1.05 -9.88 -17.22
CA VAL A 83 0.18 -8.79 -17.62
C VAL A 83 -0.47 -8.18 -16.38
N VAL A 84 -0.29 -6.88 -16.18
CA VAL A 84 -0.84 -6.16 -15.04
C VAL A 84 -2.10 -5.38 -15.44
N ARG A 85 -3.12 -5.44 -14.60
CA ARG A 85 -4.33 -4.60 -14.69
C ARG A 85 -4.57 -3.91 -13.35
N ILE A 86 -5.11 -2.71 -13.38
CA ILE A 86 -5.58 -2.04 -12.18
C ILE A 86 -7.07 -2.35 -12.03
N ALA A 87 -7.42 -3.14 -11.00
CA ALA A 87 -8.80 -3.47 -10.67
C ALA A 87 -9.45 -2.37 -9.83
N MET A 88 -8.66 -1.70 -8.99
CA MET A 88 -9.12 -0.58 -8.18
C MET A 88 -7.99 0.43 -7.96
N GLU A 89 -8.31 1.72 -8.01
CA GLU A 89 -7.40 2.80 -7.65
C GLU A 89 -8.13 3.83 -6.77
N ASP A 90 -7.62 4.06 -5.56
CA ASP A 90 -8.14 5.02 -4.59
C ASP A 90 -9.64 4.88 -4.29
N GLY A 91 -10.13 3.63 -4.31
CA GLY A 91 -11.53 3.27 -4.04
C GLY A 91 -12.43 3.27 -5.27
N GLU A 92 -11.93 3.66 -6.45
CA GLU A 92 -12.64 3.54 -7.72
C GLU A 92 -12.32 2.20 -8.39
N TYR A 93 -13.36 1.41 -8.67
CA TYR A 93 -13.23 0.10 -9.30
C TYR A 93 -13.36 0.19 -10.82
N PHE A 94 -12.48 -0.49 -11.53
CA PHE A 94 -12.51 -0.58 -12.98
C PHE A 94 -13.23 -1.85 -13.44
N SER A 95 -13.99 -1.73 -14.53
CA SER A 95 -14.66 -2.90 -15.11
C SER A 95 -13.63 -3.81 -15.79
N LEU A 96 -13.56 -5.06 -15.34
CA LEU A 96 -12.69 -6.10 -15.89
C LEU A 96 -13.54 -7.28 -16.42
N THR A 97 -13.01 -7.96 -17.43
CA THR A 97 -13.55 -9.23 -17.91
C THR A 97 -13.11 -10.38 -17.00
N GLU A 98 -14.00 -11.35 -16.78
CA GLU A 98 -13.75 -12.53 -15.93
C GLU A 98 -13.00 -13.67 -16.66
N ASP A 99 -12.43 -13.39 -17.83
CA ASP A 99 -11.66 -14.38 -18.59
C ASP A 99 -10.42 -14.83 -17.82
N TYR A 100 -10.29 -16.16 -17.65
CA TYR A 100 -9.17 -16.77 -16.94
C TYR A 100 -7.88 -16.62 -17.74
N THR A 101 -6.78 -16.21 -17.08
CA THR A 101 -5.43 -16.22 -17.66
C THR A 101 -4.38 -16.50 -16.60
N ASP A 102 -3.56 -17.51 -16.83
CA ASP A 102 -2.54 -17.92 -15.85
C ASP A 102 -1.40 -16.91 -15.64
N ALA A 103 -1.23 -15.94 -16.54
CA ALA A 103 -0.15 -14.93 -16.54
C ALA A 103 -0.65 -13.50 -16.28
N ARG A 104 -1.75 -13.31 -15.54
CA ARG A 104 -2.36 -12.00 -15.32
C ARG A 104 -2.55 -11.67 -13.84
N VAL A 105 -2.25 -10.42 -13.47
CA VAL A 105 -2.40 -9.90 -12.10
C VAL A 105 -3.26 -8.65 -12.11
N ASN A 106 -4.26 -8.64 -11.25
CA ASN A 106 -5.10 -7.49 -10.97
C ASN A 106 -4.61 -6.82 -9.68
N LEU A 107 -4.24 -5.54 -9.74
CA LEU A 107 -3.77 -4.76 -8.61
C LEU A 107 -4.87 -3.86 -8.05
N GLU A 108 -4.82 -3.69 -6.74
CA GLU A 108 -5.61 -2.73 -5.97
C GLU A 108 -4.65 -1.69 -5.38
N ILE A 109 -4.86 -0.43 -5.72
CA ILE A 109 -3.97 0.68 -5.37
C ILE A 109 -4.68 1.64 -4.41
N ILE A 110 -4.03 1.99 -3.30
CA ILE A 110 -4.48 3.06 -2.40
C ILE A 110 -3.30 3.97 -2.10
N SER A 111 -3.46 5.28 -2.34
CA SER A 111 -2.43 6.29 -2.10
C SER A 111 -1.11 5.97 -2.79
N GLY A 112 -1.18 5.42 -4.01
CA GLY A 112 -0.02 5.03 -4.80
C GLY A 112 0.68 3.73 -4.36
N LEU A 113 0.14 3.01 -3.37
CA LEU A 113 0.66 1.74 -2.88
C LEU A 113 -0.22 0.57 -3.30
N VAL A 114 0.43 -0.55 -3.63
CA VAL A 114 -0.26 -1.83 -3.86
C VAL A 114 -0.75 -2.36 -2.51
N VAL A 115 -2.06 -2.38 -2.30
CA VAL A 115 -2.69 -2.93 -1.09
C VAL A 115 -3.27 -4.33 -1.30
N GLY A 116 -3.54 -4.69 -2.56
CA GLY A 116 -4.03 -5.99 -2.97
C GLY A 116 -3.50 -6.37 -4.35
N ALA A 117 -3.29 -7.66 -4.56
CA ALA A 117 -2.84 -8.21 -5.83
C ALA A 117 -3.38 -9.63 -5.97
N SER A 118 -4.12 -9.90 -7.04
CA SER A 118 -4.75 -11.20 -7.29
C SER A 118 -4.41 -11.72 -8.68
N ALA A 119 -4.06 -13.00 -8.76
CA ALA A 119 -3.91 -13.69 -10.03
C ALA A 119 -5.29 -14.16 -10.53
N TRP A 120 -5.61 -13.90 -11.80
CA TRP A 120 -6.90 -14.23 -12.41
C TRP A 120 -6.76 -14.84 -13.80
#